data_AF-J9EHH6-F1
#
_entry.id   AF-J9EHH6-F1
#
_cell.length_a   1.000
_cell.length_b   1.000
_cell.length_c   1.000
_cell.angle_alpha   90.00
_cell.angle_beta   90.00
_cell.angle_gamma   90.00
#
_symmetry.space_group_name_H-M   'P 1'
#
loop_
_entity.id
_entity.type
_entity.pdbx_description
1 polymer ?
#
loop_
_entity_poly.entity_id
_entity_poly.type
_entity_poly.pdbx_seq_one_letter_code
_entity_poly.pdbx_strand_id
1 'polypeptide(L)' 'MNIEEILPELFGEKRVYYCQRCLNHGLEIKRKNHKLECVYRFCTCNDCQWYGSVQ' A
#
# COMPACT_ATOMS: atom_id res chain seq x y z
N MET A 1 -28.41 8.63 15.68
CA MET A 1 -28.50 8.10 14.31
C MET A 1 -27.11 7.67 13.88
N ASN A 2 -26.95 6.47 13.36
CA ASN A 2 -25.66 5.96 12.89
C ASN A 2 -25.26 6.74 11.63
N ILE A 3 -24.08 7.36 11.63
CA ILE A 3 -23.59 8.14 10.49
C ILE A 3 -23.34 7.26 9.26
N GLU A 4 -23.08 5.97 9.46
CA GLU A 4 -22.90 4.98 8.39
C GLU A 4 -24.20 4.71 7.62
N GLU A 5 -25.37 4.91 8.25
CA GLU A 5 -26.68 4.73 7.61
C GLU A 5 -27.11 5.97 6.81
N ILE A 6 -26.54 7.13 7.11
CA ILE A 6 -26.94 8.42 6.51
C ILE A 6 -26.23 8.67 5.19
N LEU A 7 -25.02 8.13 4.99
CA LEU A 7 -24.21 8.44 3.81
C LEU A 7 -23.31 7.25 3.40
N PRO A 8 -23.90 6.16 2.88
CA PRO A 8 -23.17 4.95 2.52
C PRO A 8 -22.11 5.18 1.43
N GLU A 9 -22.31 6.16 0.54
CA GLU A 9 -21.34 6.54 -0.49
C GLU A 9 -20.03 7.13 0.06
N LEU A 10 -20.03 7.71 1.27
CA LEU A 10 -18.81 8.19 1.92
C LEU A 10 -17.91 7.05 2.39
N PHE A 11 -18.50 5.86 2.55
CA PHE A 11 -17.86 4.61 2.98
C PHE A 11 -17.74 3.58 1.86
N GLY A 12 -17.79 4.02 0.59
CA GLY A 12 -17.58 3.17 -0.59
C GLY A 12 -16.34 2.27 -0.48
N GLU A 13 -16.35 1.16 -1.21
CA GLU A 13 -15.40 0.05 -1.11
C GLU A 13 -13.97 0.51 -0.76
N LYS A 14 -13.49 0.10 0.43
CA LYS A 14 -12.17 0.51 0.94
C LYS A 14 -11.11 0.25 -0.12
N ARG A 15 -10.50 1.33 -0.64
CA ARG A 15 -9.39 1.25 -1.60
C ARG A 15 -8.30 0.35 -1.03
N VAL A 16 -7.99 -0.72 -1.74
CA VAL A 16 -6.88 -1.61 -1.41
C VAL A 16 -5.60 -0.99 -1.94
N TYR A 17 -4.65 -0.73 -1.04
CA TYR A 17 -3.33 -0.21 -1.40
C TYR A 17 -2.30 -1.35 -1.34
N TYR A 18 -1.53 -1.51 -2.42
CA TYR A 18 -0.46 -2.48 -2.53
C TYR A 18 0.91 -1.84 -2.25
N CYS A 19 1.89 -2.68 -1.90
CA CYS A 19 3.26 -2.23 -1.73
C CYS A 19 3.89 -1.93 -3.08
N GLN A 20 4.26 -0.67 -3.31
CA GLN A 20 4.84 -0.26 -4.59
C GLN A 20 6.14 -0.98 -4.93
N ARG A 21 7.01 -1.24 -3.93
CA ARG A 21 8.24 -2.00 -4.14
C ARG A 21 7.95 -3.41 -4.64
N CYS A 22 6.94 -4.08 -4.08
CA CYS A 22 6.51 -5.39 -4.55
C CYS A 22 5.92 -5.32 -5.96
N LEU A 23 5.07 -4.33 -6.25
CA LEU A 23 4.49 -4.14 -7.57
C LEU A 23 5.57 -3.94 -8.66
N ASN A 24 6.62 -3.17 -8.36
CA ASN A 24 7.75 -2.97 -9.28
C ASN A 24 8.48 -4.27 -9.65
N HIS A 25 8.30 -5.33 -8.86
CA HIS A 25 8.89 -6.65 -9.09
C HIS A 25 7.82 -7.72 -9.40
N GLY A 26 6.60 -7.31 -9.75
CA GLY A 26 5.51 -8.21 -10.14
C GLY A 26 4.77 -8.90 -8.99
N LEU A 27 4.93 -8.43 -7.75
CA LEU A 27 4.25 -8.98 -6.57
C LEU A 27 3.12 -8.06 -6.06
N GLU A 28 1.90 -8.60 -5.95
CA GLU A 28 0.73 -7.88 -5.45
C GLU A 28 0.51 -8.11 -3.95
N ILE A 29 1.37 -7.52 -3.12
CA ILE A 29 1.25 -7.62 -1.66
C ILE A 29 0.54 -6.40 -1.08
N LYS A 30 -0.50 -6.61 -0.27
CA LYS A 30 -1.21 -5.52 0.43
C LYS A 30 -0.24 -4.75 1.32
N ARG A 31 -0.28 -3.42 1.26
CA ARG A 31 0.65 -2.54 1.99
C ARG A 31 0.46 -2.60 3.52
N LYS A 32 -0.76 -2.89 3.98
CA LYS A 32 -1.10 -2.94 5.41
C LYS A 32 -0.20 -3.95 6.12
N ASN A 33 0.54 -3.49 7.13
CA ASN A 33 1.48 -4.29 7.94
C ASN A 33 2.66 -4.94 7.18
N HIS A 34 2.89 -4.57 5.92
CA HIS A 34 3.91 -5.23 5.09
C HIS A 34 5.30 -4.56 5.15
N LYS A 35 5.41 -3.33 5.67
CA LYS A 35 6.67 -2.53 5.60
C LYS A 35 7.91 -3.28 6.09
N LEU A 36 7.81 -4.01 7.21
CA LEU A 36 8.94 -4.72 7.81
C LEU A 36 9.25 -6.06 7.13
N GLU A 37 8.21 -6.73 6.61
CA GLU A 37 8.24 -8.06 5.95
C GLU A 37 8.49 -7.98 4.43
N CYS A 38 8.63 -6.77 3.88
CA CYS A 38 8.83 -6.58 2.46
C CYS A 38 10.18 -7.15 2.03
N VAL A 39 10.15 -8.17 1.17
CA VAL A 39 11.36 -8.78 0.57
C VAL A 39 12.19 -7.76 -0.20
N TYR A 40 11.56 -6.68 -0.68
CA TYR A 40 12.21 -5.57 -1.39
C TYR A 40 12.40 -4.31 -0.53
N ARG A 41 12.27 -4.43 0.81
CA ARG A 41 12.46 -3.33 1.77
C ARG A 41 13.79 -2.61 1.58
N PHE A 42 14.84 -3.36 1.26
CA PHE A 42 16.19 -2.85 1.04
C PHE A 42 16.61 -2.88 -0.44
N CYS A 43 15.67 -3.07 -1.36
CA CYS A 43 15.97 -3.06 -2.78
C CYS A 43 16.41 -1.67 -3.24
N THR A 44 17.50 -1.63 -4.01
CA THR A 44 18.16 -0.42 -4.53
C THR A 44 18.17 -0.35 -6.06
N CYS A 45 17.33 -1.13 -6.76
CA CYS A 45 17.18 -1.01 -8.21
C CYS A 45 16.58 0.35 -8.61
N ASN A 46 16.71 0.71 -9.89
CA ASN A 46 16.21 2.00 -10.42
C ASN A 46 14.72 2.24 -10.09
N ASP A 47 13.89 1.20 -10.14
CA ASP A 47 12.45 1.32 -9.87
C ASP A 47 12.15 1.52 -8.37
N CYS A 48 13.00 0.99 -7.48
CA CYS A 48 12.81 1.06 -6.02
C CYS A 48 13.52 2.24 -5.35
N GLN A 49 14.51 2.86 -6.00
CA GLN A 49 15.24 4.03 -5.47
C GLN A 49 14.30 5.22 -5.16
N TRP A 50 13.25 5.43 -5.95
CA TRP A 50 12.30 6.52 -5.76
C TRP A 50 11.36 6.34 -4.55
N TYR A 51 11.20 5.11 -4.06
CA TYR A 51 10.28 4.77 -2.96
C TYR A 51 11.02 4.53 -1.64
N GLY A 52 12.23 5.10 -1.48
CA GLY A 52 13.16 4.86 -0.38
C GLY A 52 13.32 5.94 0.67
N SER A 53 12.66 7.10 0.55
CA SER A 53 13.05 8.28 1.33
C SER A 53 11.86 8.91 2.07
N VAL A 54 11.42 8.28 3.17
CA VAL A 54 10.94 8.99 4.37
C VAL A 54 11.36 8.15 5.58
N GLN A 55 12.47 8.56 6.19
CA GLN A 55 12.83 8.19 7.56
C GLN A 55 11.81 8.80 8.52
#